data_AF-A0A6P6XW39-F1
#
_entry.id   AF-A0A6P6XW39-F1
#
_cell.length_a   1.000
_cell.length_b   1.000
_cell.length_c   1.000
_cell.angle_alpha   90.00
_cell.angle_beta   90.00
_cell.angle_gamma   90.00
#
_symmetry.space_group_name_H-M   'P 1'
#
loop_
_entity.id
_entity.type
_entity.pdbx_description
1 polymer ?
#
loop_
_entity_poly.entity_id
_entity_poly.type
_entity_poly.pdbx_seq_one_letter_code
_entity_poly.pdbx_strand_id
1 'polypeptide(L)'
;MMNSIIRKRIASSDDKITTKTVSSPPKKTKSFIGELNEEADQSFEKKLIKMIRRNLISIIISLIILILLFIFIVIPIIVRNSITFQRFGVFMNIINVHYFHDLSNTEQFGLRCAKPFRIETTNDEGNINLGAWHIFPRDDYDECKREAHDFNDDGIIVLYLHGNMASRAFYHRRLLYNLLSEKSNAHVIAFDYRGYADSTNAIPSTFGLTNDTRNVYEWILGNNVTSDRIIIWGHSLGTGVATRFLSECPDEIYPFAAVIESGFTSIVEASHHYPLIRLFSFLPYFEYCFVEPLVNNPELNFNSTAQLSTIRCPLLILHAEDDVIVSFDLGRKLYEQAKMLQPKNVSEQTQFVSYPAQYGYGHQDIYRDPDLLGGDFEDAVDADDIGDEAVDEENVEFLPSDQMQQKQNAKKITTPYMTKYERARVLGTRALQIAMCAPIMVELEGETDPLQIAMKELKERKIPLIIRRFLPDGSYEDWGIDELIITD
;
A
#
# COMPACT_ATOMS: atom_id res chain seq x y z
N MET A 1 10.81 42.07 28.76
CA MET A 1 11.82 42.76 29.59
C MET A 1 13.21 42.73 28.95
N MET A 2 13.35 43.05 27.65
CA MET A 2 14.68 43.15 27.01
C MET A 2 14.72 44.15 25.84
N ASN A 3 13.78 45.10 25.81
CA ASN A 3 13.74 46.21 24.83
C ASN A 3 13.84 47.60 25.48
N SER A 4 14.10 47.70 26.80
CA SER A 4 14.21 48.99 27.52
C SER A 4 15.63 49.38 27.93
N ILE A 5 16.66 48.60 27.60
CA ILE A 5 18.05 48.87 28.02
C ILE A 5 18.88 49.59 26.94
N ILE A 6 18.44 49.57 25.67
CA ILE A 6 19.22 50.16 24.56
C ILE A 6 18.87 51.64 24.29
N ARG A 7 17.72 52.15 24.76
CA ARG A 7 17.31 53.55 24.56
C ARG A 7 17.76 54.55 25.64
N LYS A 8 18.55 54.13 26.63
CA LYS A 8 18.92 54.97 27.79
C LYS A 8 20.39 55.42 27.88
N ARG A 9 21.14 55.39 26.77
CA ARG A 9 22.53 55.88 26.71
C ARG A 9 22.82 56.95 25.65
N ILE A 10 21.80 57.54 25.03
CA ILE A 10 21.96 58.60 24.01
C ILE A 10 21.49 59.99 24.49
N ALA A 11 20.95 60.12 25.72
CA ALA A 11 20.51 61.41 26.27
C ALA A 11 21.21 61.70 27.60
N SER A 12 22.50 62.04 27.56
CA SER A 12 23.25 62.64 28.68
C SER A 12 24.67 63.00 28.23
N SER A 13 24.82 64.07 27.44
CA SER A 13 25.98 64.99 27.51
C SER A 13 25.84 66.11 26.48
N ASP A 14 24.78 66.91 26.61
CA ASP A 14 24.81 68.27 26.08
C ASP A 14 25.32 69.15 27.22
N ASP A 15 26.63 69.42 27.24
CA ASP A 15 27.13 70.66 27.83
C ASP A 15 28.60 70.95 27.49
N LYS A 16 28.82 72.21 27.10
CA LYS A 16 30.09 72.96 27.00
C LYS A 16 30.98 72.72 25.78
N ILE A 17 30.63 73.47 24.72
CA ILE A 17 31.56 73.99 23.72
C ILE A 17 32.53 74.96 24.42
N THR A 18 33.81 74.60 24.51
CA THR A 18 34.91 75.57 24.67
C THR A 18 35.91 75.34 23.55
N THR A 19 36.08 76.35 22.70
CA THR A 19 37.04 76.39 21.59
C THR A 19 38.48 76.24 22.07
N LYS A 20 39.11 75.10 21.73
CA LYS A 20 40.57 75.01 21.57
C LYS A 20 40.87 74.25 20.28
N THR A 21 41.42 74.98 19.32
CA THR A 21 42.03 74.48 18.09
C THR A 21 43.15 73.50 18.42
N VAL A 22 42.92 72.21 18.15
CA VAL A 22 43.98 71.22 18.00
C VAL A 22 43.82 70.62 16.61
N SER A 23 44.92 70.69 15.86
CA SER A 23 45.08 70.24 14.48
C SER A 23 44.43 68.87 14.21
N SER A 24 43.66 68.81 13.13
CA SER A 24 43.15 67.58 12.53
C SER A 24 44.28 66.56 12.29
N PRO A 25 44.09 65.26 12.63
CA PRO A 25 45.03 64.23 12.20
C PRO A 25 44.98 64.13 10.66
N PRO A 26 46.08 63.75 10.00
CA PRO A 26 46.18 63.83 8.55
C PRO A 26 45.12 62.95 7.85
N LYS A 27 44.64 63.37 6.67
CA LYS A 27 43.60 62.70 5.87
C LYS A 27 43.85 61.20 5.61
N LYS A 28 45.10 60.73 5.68
CA LYS A 28 45.45 59.30 5.57
C LYS A 28 44.92 58.43 6.73
N THR A 29 44.72 59.01 7.92
CA THR A 29 44.25 58.26 9.09
C THR A 29 42.76 57.92 9.04
N LYS A 30 41.94 58.74 8.35
CA LYS A 30 40.49 58.51 8.23
C LYS A 30 40.10 57.44 7.20
N SER A 31 40.81 57.34 6.06
CA SER A 31 40.54 56.25 5.10
C SER A 31 41.02 54.90 5.64
N PHE A 32 42.17 54.88 6.33
CA PHE A 32 42.71 53.69 6.97
C PHE A 32 41.79 53.13 8.07
N ILE A 33 41.14 54.00 8.86
CA ILE A 33 40.15 53.59 9.87
C ILE A 33 38.84 53.08 9.21
N GLY A 34 38.46 53.63 8.06
CA GLY A 34 37.30 53.16 7.29
C GLY A 34 37.51 51.76 6.71
N GLU A 35 38.64 51.54 6.04
CA GLU A 35 39.04 50.23 5.49
C GLU A 35 39.20 49.17 6.60
N LEU A 36 39.80 49.53 7.73
CA LEU A 36 39.93 48.64 8.89
C LEU A 36 38.57 48.23 9.49
N ASN A 37 37.57 49.13 9.47
CA ASN A 37 36.24 48.82 9.98
C ASN A 37 35.46 47.92 9.02
N GLU A 38 35.61 48.10 7.71
CA GLU A 38 34.94 47.30 6.67
C GLU A 38 35.52 45.87 6.60
N GLU A 39 36.84 45.71 6.72
CA GLU A 39 37.50 44.41 6.86
C GLU A 39 37.11 43.69 8.16
N ALA A 40 36.97 44.44 9.27
CA ALA A 40 36.52 43.89 10.55
C ALA A 40 35.07 43.42 10.49
N ASP A 41 34.18 44.14 9.81
CA ASP A 41 32.77 43.79 9.66
C ASP A 41 32.60 42.54 8.77
N GLN A 42 33.32 42.47 7.64
CA GLN A 42 33.35 41.26 6.80
C GLN A 42 33.93 40.04 7.54
N SER A 43 34.94 40.25 8.39
CA SER A 43 35.53 39.19 9.24
C SER A 43 34.53 38.71 10.31
N PHE A 44 33.75 39.63 10.89
CA PHE A 44 32.69 39.33 11.84
C PHE A 44 31.53 38.59 11.19
N GLU A 45 31.03 39.04 10.03
CA GLU A 45 29.99 38.35 9.27
C GLU A 45 30.41 36.94 8.87
N LYS A 46 31.64 36.75 8.36
CA LYS A 46 32.16 35.40 8.04
C LYS A 46 32.22 34.50 9.28
N LYS A 47 32.63 35.04 10.44
CA LYS A 47 32.63 34.30 11.72
C LYS A 47 31.20 33.97 12.17
N LEU A 48 30.27 34.91 12.03
CA LEU A 48 28.87 34.75 12.38
C LEU A 48 28.19 33.68 11.50
N ILE A 49 28.37 33.74 10.17
CA ILE A 49 27.87 32.73 9.23
C ILE A 49 28.47 31.36 9.53
N LYS A 50 29.79 31.28 9.80
CA LYS A 50 30.45 30.02 10.17
C LYS A 50 29.91 29.45 11.50
N MET A 51 29.62 30.32 12.47
CA MET A 51 29.03 29.94 13.76
C MET A 51 27.58 29.45 13.59
N ILE A 52 26.75 30.17 12.82
CA ILE A 52 25.37 29.78 12.50
C ILE A 52 25.36 28.43 11.77
N ARG A 53 26.19 28.25 10.75
CA ARG A 53 26.31 26.97 10.02
C ARG A 53 26.73 25.83 10.94
N ARG A 54 27.70 26.05 11.83
CA ARG A 54 28.13 25.03 12.81
C ARG A 54 27.00 24.65 13.76
N ASN A 55 26.25 25.62 14.27
CA ASN A 55 25.11 25.37 15.17
C ASN A 55 23.98 24.64 14.42
N LEU A 56 23.69 25.02 13.17
CA LEU A 56 22.70 24.35 12.33
C LEU A 56 23.09 22.91 12.05
N ILE A 57 24.35 22.65 11.70
CA ILE A 57 24.89 21.30 11.51
C ILE A 57 24.76 20.48 12.80
N SER A 58 25.11 21.07 13.95
CA SER A 58 24.96 20.39 15.24
C SER A 58 23.51 20.01 15.53
N ILE A 59 22.56 20.90 15.24
CA ILE A 59 21.12 20.63 15.43
C ILE A 59 20.68 19.48 14.52
N ILE A 60 21.07 19.50 13.23
CA ILE A 60 20.74 18.44 12.27
C ILE A 60 21.32 17.09 12.74
N ILE A 61 22.59 17.06 13.18
CA ILE A 61 23.21 15.84 13.70
C ILE A 61 22.47 15.34 14.95
N SER A 62 22.11 16.22 15.88
CA SER A 62 21.34 15.84 17.07
C SER A 62 19.97 15.28 16.71
N LEU A 63 19.28 15.84 15.71
CA LEU A 63 18.00 15.33 15.22
C LEU A 63 18.17 13.94 14.58
N ILE A 64 19.21 13.74 13.76
CA ILE A 64 19.51 12.43 13.16
C ILE A 64 19.78 11.40 14.25
N ILE A 65 20.58 11.73 15.26
CA ILE A 65 20.84 10.82 16.39
C ILE A 65 19.54 10.48 17.12
N LEU A 66 18.69 11.46 17.40
CA LEU A 66 17.40 11.22 18.07
C LEU A 66 16.48 10.31 17.25
N ILE A 67 16.42 10.50 15.93
CA ILE A 67 15.67 9.65 15.01
C ILE A 67 16.23 8.22 15.02
N LEU A 68 17.56 8.05 14.96
CA LEU A 68 18.19 6.74 15.02
C LEU A 68 17.93 6.04 16.37
N LEU A 69 17.99 6.77 17.50
CA LEU A 69 17.64 6.22 18.81
C LEU A 69 16.16 5.81 18.87
N PHE A 70 15.26 6.62 18.30
CA PHE A 70 13.86 6.28 18.23
C PHE A 70 13.63 5.02 17.39
N ILE A 71 14.19 4.96 16.18
CA ILE A 71 14.02 3.83 15.26
C ILE A 71 14.64 2.57 15.84
N PHE A 72 15.90 2.61 16.26
CA PHE A 72 16.63 1.39 16.63
C PHE A 72 16.49 0.99 18.10
N ILE A 73 15.97 1.84 18.99
CA ILE A 73 15.77 1.49 20.40
C ILE A 73 14.29 1.55 20.80
N VAL A 74 13.62 2.67 20.53
CA VAL A 74 12.24 2.87 21.00
C VAL A 74 11.26 1.95 20.26
N ILE A 75 11.35 1.83 18.92
CA ILE A 75 10.46 0.96 18.14
C ILE A 75 10.59 -0.52 18.58
N PRO A 76 11.79 -1.15 18.67
CA PRO A 76 11.90 -2.53 19.15
C PRO A 76 11.31 -2.76 20.54
N ILE A 77 11.46 -1.79 21.45
CA ILE A 77 10.86 -1.86 22.79
C ILE A 77 9.33 -1.78 22.71
N ILE A 78 8.78 -0.91 21.86
CA ILE A 78 7.34 -0.80 21.62
C ILE A 78 6.79 -2.12 21.06
N VAL A 79 7.41 -2.66 19.99
CA VAL A 79 6.99 -3.92 19.37
C VAL A 79 6.97 -5.05 20.40
N ARG A 80 8.01 -5.15 21.24
CA ARG A 80 8.04 -6.19 22.27
C ARG A 80 6.91 -6.04 23.30
N ASN A 81 6.64 -4.82 23.78
CA ASN A 81 5.77 -4.61 24.94
C ASN A 81 4.31 -4.30 24.57
N SER A 82 3.99 -4.09 23.29
CA SER A 82 2.65 -3.74 22.85
C SER A 82 2.07 -4.76 21.89
N ILE A 83 1.08 -5.51 22.37
CA ILE A 83 0.30 -6.44 21.54
C ILE A 83 -0.37 -5.74 20.35
N THR A 84 -0.77 -4.48 20.50
CA THR A 84 -1.38 -3.70 19.42
C THR A 84 -0.39 -3.50 18.28
N PHE A 85 0.87 -3.19 18.58
CA PHE A 85 1.90 -3.04 17.54
C PHE A 85 2.29 -4.38 16.92
N GLN A 86 2.33 -5.47 17.70
CA GLN A 86 2.57 -6.81 17.17
C GLN A 86 1.47 -7.23 16.20
N ARG A 87 0.20 -7.03 16.59
CA ARG A 87 -0.98 -7.26 15.72
C ARG A 87 -0.90 -6.41 14.46
N PHE A 88 -0.61 -5.12 14.61
CA PHE A 88 -0.45 -4.23 13.45
C PHE A 88 0.64 -4.73 12.51
N GLY A 89 1.77 -5.23 13.03
CA GLY A 89 2.86 -5.77 12.21
C GLY A 89 2.47 -7.02 11.41
N VAL A 90 1.59 -7.88 11.94
CA VAL A 90 1.14 -9.11 11.26
C VAL A 90 0.00 -8.83 10.29
N PHE A 91 -1.02 -8.09 10.73
CA PHE A 91 -2.27 -7.93 9.98
C PHE A 91 -2.29 -6.67 9.11
N MET A 92 -1.71 -5.56 9.58
CA MET A 92 -1.76 -4.26 8.90
C MET A 92 -3.17 -3.82 8.50
N ASN A 93 -4.18 -4.27 9.26
CA ASN A 93 -5.60 -4.15 8.91
C ASN A 93 -6.13 -2.69 8.91
N ILE A 94 -5.42 -1.77 9.55
CA ILE A 94 -5.75 -0.33 9.56
C ILE A 94 -5.37 0.33 8.22
N ILE A 95 -4.42 -0.26 7.48
CA ILE A 95 -3.98 0.27 6.19
C ILE A 95 -4.98 -0.19 5.13
N ASN A 96 -6.05 0.57 4.95
CA ASN A 96 -7.05 0.34 3.92
C ASN A 96 -7.00 1.45 2.87
N VAL A 97 -6.44 1.14 1.70
CA VAL A 97 -6.36 2.07 0.55
C VAL A 97 -7.73 2.42 -0.04
N HIS A 98 -8.80 1.71 0.34
CA HIS A 98 -10.16 1.92 -0.14
C HIS A 98 -11.10 2.47 0.95
N TYR A 99 -10.56 3.17 1.96
CA TYR A 99 -11.36 3.69 3.09
C TYR A 99 -12.58 4.53 2.66
N PHE A 100 -12.47 5.24 1.53
CA PHE A 100 -13.53 6.10 0.99
C PHE A 100 -14.31 5.51 -0.20
N HIS A 101 -14.02 4.28 -0.61
CA HIS A 101 -14.71 3.63 -1.73
C HIS A 101 -15.87 2.78 -1.23
N ASP A 102 -17.00 2.85 -1.93
CA ASP A 102 -18.19 2.08 -1.59
C ASP A 102 -18.03 0.62 -2.03
N LEU A 103 -17.69 -0.28 -1.11
CA LEU A 103 -17.53 -1.71 -1.41
C LEU A 103 -18.84 -2.42 -1.82
N SER A 104 -19.99 -1.74 -1.79
CA SER A 104 -21.22 -2.24 -2.39
C SER A 104 -21.30 -1.96 -3.91
N ASN A 105 -20.57 -0.96 -4.41
CA ASN A 105 -20.45 -0.70 -5.84
C ASN A 105 -19.27 -1.46 -6.43
N THR A 106 -19.50 -2.71 -6.84
CA THR A 106 -18.45 -3.59 -7.40
C THR A 106 -17.96 -3.16 -8.78
N GLU A 107 -18.78 -2.44 -9.56
CA GLU A 107 -18.42 -1.98 -10.91
C GLU A 107 -17.28 -0.96 -10.90
N GLN A 108 -17.20 -0.10 -9.87
CA GLN A 108 -16.09 0.87 -9.74
C GLN A 108 -14.72 0.19 -9.58
N PHE A 109 -14.73 -1.10 -9.25
CA PHE A 109 -13.56 -1.94 -9.09
C PHE A 109 -13.31 -2.83 -10.32
N GLY A 110 -13.95 -2.56 -11.46
CA GLY A 110 -13.77 -3.33 -12.69
C GLY A 110 -14.18 -4.80 -12.57
N LEU A 111 -15.00 -5.14 -11.57
CA LEU A 111 -15.54 -6.49 -11.41
C LEU A 111 -16.86 -6.57 -12.16
N ARG A 112 -16.85 -7.32 -13.26
CA ARG A 112 -18.07 -7.55 -14.04
C ARG A 112 -18.94 -8.56 -13.31
N CYS A 113 -20.23 -8.27 -13.22
CA CYS A 113 -21.21 -9.21 -12.66
C CYS A 113 -20.98 -9.60 -11.20
N ALA A 114 -20.35 -8.76 -10.38
CA ALA A 114 -20.09 -9.08 -8.98
C ALA A 114 -21.20 -8.58 -8.06
N LYS A 115 -21.73 -9.44 -7.17
CA LYS A 115 -22.77 -9.09 -6.20
C LYS A 115 -22.19 -8.94 -4.80
N PRO A 116 -22.31 -7.76 -4.16
CA PRO A 116 -21.94 -7.61 -2.77
C PRO A 116 -22.97 -8.29 -1.85
N PHE A 117 -22.50 -8.88 -0.77
CA PHE A 117 -23.36 -9.45 0.25
C PHE A 117 -22.67 -9.42 1.61
N ARG A 118 -23.42 -9.80 2.65
CA ARG A 118 -22.95 -9.78 4.03
C ARG A 118 -23.23 -11.11 4.69
N ILE A 119 -22.28 -11.57 5.50
CA ILE A 119 -22.37 -12.82 6.25
C ILE A 119 -22.39 -12.47 7.73
N GLU A 120 -23.56 -12.63 8.35
CA GLU A 120 -23.75 -12.35 9.76
C GLU A 120 -23.62 -13.64 10.57
N THR A 121 -22.74 -13.61 11.57
CA THR A 121 -22.55 -14.71 12.50
C THR A 121 -22.50 -14.18 13.92
N THR A 122 -23.11 -14.91 14.84
CA THR A 122 -23.01 -14.64 16.27
C THR A 122 -22.15 -15.72 16.89
N ASN A 123 -21.01 -15.32 17.44
CA ASN A 123 -20.11 -16.20 18.17
C ASN A 123 -19.83 -15.63 19.58
N ASP A 124 -18.98 -16.31 20.35
CA ASP A 124 -18.60 -15.88 21.70
C ASP A 124 -17.90 -14.50 21.73
N GLU A 125 -17.43 -14.02 20.58
CA GLU A 125 -16.77 -12.71 20.41
C GLU A 125 -17.74 -11.61 19.97
N GLY A 126 -19.02 -11.94 19.82
CA GLY A 126 -20.10 -11.02 19.47
C GLY A 126 -20.68 -11.26 18.08
N ASN A 127 -21.31 -10.22 17.53
CA ASN A 127 -21.88 -10.25 16.19
C ASN A 127 -20.83 -9.84 15.17
N ILE A 128 -20.31 -10.83 14.43
CA ILE A 128 -19.38 -10.63 13.33
C ILE A 128 -20.18 -10.56 12.03
N ASN A 129 -19.99 -9.48 11.30
CA ASN A 129 -20.63 -9.23 10.02
C ASN A 129 -19.54 -8.99 8.98
N LEU A 130 -19.34 -9.95 8.09
CA LEU A 130 -18.30 -9.93 7.07
C LEU A 130 -18.84 -9.37 5.75
N GLY A 131 -18.14 -8.40 5.17
CA GLY A 131 -18.39 -7.94 3.81
C GLY A 131 -17.78 -8.90 2.80
N ALA A 132 -18.56 -9.29 1.79
CA ALA A 132 -18.14 -10.25 0.77
C ALA A 132 -18.68 -9.89 -0.61
N TRP A 133 -18.02 -10.42 -1.64
CA TRP A 133 -18.39 -10.33 -3.05
C TRP A 133 -18.51 -11.73 -3.62
N HIS A 134 -19.56 -11.94 -4.41
CA HIS A 134 -19.68 -13.09 -5.29
C HIS A 134 -19.51 -12.60 -6.72
N ILE A 135 -18.36 -12.92 -7.32
CA ILE A 135 -18.08 -12.70 -8.74
C ILE A 135 -18.56 -13.94 -9.49
N PHE A 136 -19.55 -13.77 -10.36
CA PHE A 136 -20.16 -14.88 -11.09
C PHE A 136 -19.25 -15.38 -12.23
N PRO A 137 -19.45 -16.60 -12.74
CA PRO A 137 -18.77 -17.11 -13.92
C PRO A 137 -19.02 -16.25 -15.17
N ARG A 138 -18.12 -16.35 -16.16
CA ARG A 138 -18.22 -15.64 -17.44
C ARG A 138 -19.57 -15.81 -18.14
N ASP A 139 -20.14 -17.00 -18.05
CA ASP A 139 -21.40 -17.35 -18.72
C ASP A 139 -22.60 -16.53 -18.21
N ASP A 140 -22.51 -15.98 -16.99
CA ASP A 140 -23.58 -15.18 -16.39
C ASP A 140 -23.49 -13.67 -16.70
N TYR A 141 -22.41 -13.22 -17.37
CA TYR A 141 -22.09 -11.81 -17.57
C TYR A 141 -23.06 -11.02 -18.46
N ASP A 142 -23.88 -11.72 -19.24
CA ASP A 142 -24.82 -11.08 -20.15
C ASP A 142 -26.12 -10.68 -19.44
N GLU A 143 -26.47 -11.37 -18.35
CA GLU A 143 -27.69 -11.09 -17.59
C GLU A 143 -27.42 -10.41 -16.26
N CYS A 144 -26.44 -10.87 -15.48
CA CYS A 144 -26.10 -10.36 -14.14
C CYS A 144 -27.31 -10.17 -13.20
N LYS A 145 -28.31 -11.04 -13.32
CA LYS A 145 -29.56 -11.01 -12.53
C LYS A 145 -29.54 -11.89 -11.29
N ARG A 146 -28.55 -12.78 -11.18
CA ARG A 146 -28.44 -13.72 -10.05
C ARG A 146 -28.19 -12.99 -8.74
N GLU A 147 -28.79 -13.50 -7.68
CA GLU A 147 -28.54 -13.04 -6.31
C GLU A 147 -27.27 -13.68 -5.77
N ALA A 148 -26.60 -13.03 -4.82
CA ALA A 148 -25.29 -13.47 -4.34
C ALA A 148 -25.25 -14.91 -3.80
N HIS A 149 -26.39 -15.48 -3.39
CA HIS A 149 -26.50 -16.84 -2.84
C HIS A 149 -26.81 -17.90 -3.91
N ASP A 150 -26.96 -17.51 -5.18
CA ASP A 150 -27.31 -18.44 -6.24
C ASP A 150 -26.08 -19.21 -6.72
N PHE A 151 -26.06 -20.53 -6.48
CA PHE A 151 -25.07 -21.50 -6.99
C PHE A 151 -25.76 -22.66 -7.75
N ASN A 152 -26.86 -22.36 -8.47
CA ASN A 152 -27.75 -23.35 -9.10
C ASN A 152 -27.17 -24.05 -10.35
N ASP A 153 -25.87 -23.94 -10.57
CA ASP A 153 -25.08 -24.61 -11.61
C ASP A 153 -24.11 -25.61 -10.96
N ASP A 154 -23.29 -26.29 -11.75
CA ASP A 154 -22.25 -27.22 -11.28
C ASP A 154 -20.83 -26.59 -11.32
N GLY A 155 -20.72 -25.25 -11.39
CA GLY A 155 -19.47 -24.53 -11.53
C GLY A 155 -18.53 -24.67 -10.32
N ILE A 156 -17.23 -24.57 -10.56
CA ILE A 156 -16.21 -24.53 -9.49
C ILE A 156 -16.32 -23.22 -8.73
N ILE A 157 -16.11 -23.28 -7.41
CA ILE A 157 -16.13 -22.11 -6.54
C ILE A 157 -14.74 -21.92 -5.93
N VAL A 158 -14.14 -20.75 -6.17
CA VAL A 158 -12.89 -20.34 -5.54
C VAL A 158 -13.21 -19.45 -4.35
N LEU A 159 -12.93 -19.92 -3.14
CA LEU A 159 -12.96 -19.10 -1.93
C LEU A 159 -11.59 -18.45 -1.74
N TYR A 160 -11.51 -17.15 -1.97
CA TYR A 160 -10.27 -16.40 -1.91
C TYR A 160 -9.99 -15.82 -0.51
N LEU A 161 -8.81 -16.15 0.02
CA LEU A 161 -8.31 -15.75 1.33
C LEU A 161 -7.15 -14.76 1.13
N HIS A 162 -7.41 -13.48 1.37
CA HIS A 162 -6.47 -12.42 1.03
C HIS A 162 -5.29 -12.30 2.03
N GLY A 163 -4.20 -11.66 1.57
CA GLY A 163 -3.02 -11.37 2.39
C GLY A 163 -3.23 -10.27 3.44
N ASN A 164 -2.15 -9.86 4.10
CA ASN A 164 -2.16 -8.71 4.99
C ASN A 164 -2.46 -7.41 4.22
N MET A 165 -2.86 -6.36 4.95
CA MET A 165 -3.13 -5.02 4.40
C MET A 165 -4.25 -4.96 3.33
N ALA A 166 -4.75 -3.74 3.10
CA ALA A 166 -5.77 -3.40 2.11
C ALA A 166 -7.08 -4.17 2.34
N SER A 167 -7.78 -4.53 1.25
CA SER A 167 -9.07 -5.21 1.29
C SER A 167 -9.29 -6.11 0.08
N ARG A 168 -10.41 -6.81 0.00
CA ARG A 168 -10.85 -7.56 -1.19
C ARG A 168 -10.83 -6.74 -2.48
N ALA A 169 -10.86 -5.41 -2.38
CA ALA A 169 -10.81 -4.49 -3.53
C ALA A 169 -9.40 -4.17 -4.06
N PHE A 170 -8.34 -4.68 -3.42
CA PHE A 170 -6.98 -4.36 -3.84
C PHE A 170 -6.66 -4.87 -5.26
N TYR A 171 -5.90 -4.10 -6.05
CA TYR A 171 -5.85 -4.25 -7.51
C TYR A 171 -5.49 -5.66 -8.00
N HIS A 172 -4.38 -6.26 -7.54
CA HIS A 172 -3.96 -7.59 -8.01
C HIS A 172 -5.00 -8.67 -7.70
N ARG A 173 -5.72 -8.51 -6.58
CA ARG A 173 -6.75 -9.45 -6.15
C ARG A 173 -7.91 -9.42 -7.13
N ARG A 174 -8.36 -8.23 -7.52
CA ARG A 174 -9.44 -8.05 -8.51
C ARG A 174 -9.08 -8.59 -9.89
N LEU A 175 -7.84 -8.37 -10.33
CA LEU A 175 -7.34 -8.91 -11.58
C LEU A 175 -7.37 -10.44 -11.58
N LEU A 176 -6.95 -11.06 -10.48
CA LEU A 176 -7.06 -12.50 -10.30
C LEU A 176 -8.52 -12.97 -10.27
N TYR A 177 -9.43 -12.25 -9.60
CA TYR A 177 -10.86 -12.63 -9.57
C TYR A 177 -11.47 -12.65 -10.96
N ASN A 178 -11.19 -11.60 -11.75
CA ASN A 178 -11.64 -11.53 -13.14
C ASN A 178 -11.01 -12.65 -13.96
N LEU A 179 -9.70 -12.92 -13.81
CA LEU A 179 -9.06 -14.03 -14.52
C LEU A 179 -9.72 -15.39 -14.22
N LEU A 180 -9.96 -15.69 -12.94
CA LEU A 180 -10.59 -16.94 -12.51
C LEU A 180 -12.04 -17.05 -13.00
N SER A 181 -12.81 -15.97 -12.89
CA SER A 181 -14.20 -15.93 -13.36
C SER A 181 -14.30 -16.03 -14.89
N GLU A 182 -13.48 -15.28 -15.62
CA GLU A 182 -13.55 -15.16 -17.06
C GLU A 182 -12.96 -16.35 -17.80
N LYS A 183 -11.84 -16.89 -17.32
CA LYS A 183 -11.09 -17.94 -18.01
C LYS A 183 -11.41 -19.34 -17.52
N SER A 184 -11.68 -19.51 -16.23
CA SER A 184 -12.05 -20.82 -15.66
C SER A 184 -13.55 -21.02 -15.52
N ASN A 185 -14.36 -20.00 -15.86
CA ASN A 185 -15.81 -20.00 -15.65
C ASN A 185 -16.17 -20.39 -14.20
N ALA A 186 -15.38 -19.89 -13.24
CA ALA A 186 -15.54 -20.20 -11.82
C ALA A 186 -16.31 -19.09 -11.10
N HIS A 187 -17.05 -19.48 -10.06
CA HIS A 187 -17.51 -18.53 -9.06
C HIS A 187 -16.31 -18.11 -8.21
N VAL A 188 -16.19 -16.83 -7.91
CA VAL A 188 -15.18 -16.34 -6.97
C VAL A 188 -15.88 -15.68 -5.78
N ILE A 189 -15.61 -16.20 -4.59
CA ILE A 189 -16.07 -15.62 -3.33
C ILE A 189 -14.87 -14.94 -2.67
N ALA A 190 -14.92 -13.61 -2.59
CA ALA A 190 -13.90 -12.78 -1.96
C ALA A 190 -14.53 -12.02 -0.79
N PHE A 191 -13.92 -12.08 0.38
CA PHE A 191 -14.43 -11.41 1.59
C PHE A 191 -13.30 -10.74 2.36
N ASP A 192 -13.66 -9.78 3.22
CA ASP A 192 -12.71 -9.18 4.14
C ASP A 192 -12.86 -9.78 5.54
N TYR A 193 -11.73 -10.14 6.17
CA TYR A 193 -11.74 -10.61 7.55
C TYR A 193 -12.25 -9.53 8.51
N ARG A 194 -12.59 -9.93 9.74
CA ARG A 194 -12.84 -8.97 10.82
C ARG A 194 -11.68 -7.97 10.96
N GLY A 195 -12.03 -6.71 11.19
CA GLY A 195 -11.07 -5.62 11.32
C GLY A 195 -10.51 -5.11 9.99
N TYR A 196 -10.93 -5.66 8.84
CA TYR A 196 -10.60 -5.14 7.51
C TYR A 196 -11.83 -4.50 6.88
N ALA A 197 -11.58 -3.44 6.10
CA ALA A 197 -12.57 -2.84 5.22
C ALA A 197 -13.92 -2.51 5.88
N ASP A 198 -15.03 -2.97 5.31
CA ASP A 198 -16.40 -2.82 5.79
C ASP A 198 -16.92 -4.05 6.59
N SER A 199 -16.04 -4.98 6.93
CA SER A 199 -16.32 -6.05 7.90
C SER A 199 -16.33 -5.48 9.32
N THR A 200 -16.95 -6.20 10.26
CA THR A 200 -17.01 -5.77 11.68
C THR A 200 -15.62 -5.37 12.16
N ASN A 201 -15.52 -4.16 12.74
CA ASN A 201 -14.29 -3.65 13.33
C ASN A 201 -13.98 -4.36 14.65
N ALA A 202 -13.57 -5.62 14.57
CA ALA A 202 -13.09 -6.45 15.65
C ALA A 202 -11.59 -6.71 15.48
N ILE A 203 -10.94 -7.10 16.56
CA ILE A 203 -9.50 -7.29 16.59
C ILE A 203 -9.14 -8.56 15.79
N PRO A 204 -8.26 -8.47 14.76
CA PRO A 204 -7.83 -9.63 14.01
C PRO A 204 -6.93 -10.55 14.85
N SER A 205 -7.06 -11.84 14.63
CA SER A 205 -6.17 -12.86 15.16
C SER A 205 -6.15 -14.10 14.30
N THR A 206 -5.18 -15.00 14.50
CA THR A 206 -5.12 -16.30 13.83
C THR A 206 -6.43 -17.07 13.96
N PHE A 207 -7.01 -17.12 15.16
CA PHE A 207 -8.28 -17.79 15.41
C PHE A 207 -9.45 -17.06 14.75
N GLY A 208 -9.49 -15.73 14.88
CA GLY A 208 -10.55 -14.91 14.29
C GLY A 208 -10.63 -15.04 12.77
N LEU A 209 -9.50 -14.93 12.07
CA LEU A 209 -9.44 -15.06 10.60
C LEU A 209 -9.83 -16.47 10.13
N THR A 210 -9.44 -17.50 10.88
CA THR A 210 -9.82 -18.89 10.60
C THR A 210 -11.32 -19.10 10.79
N ASN A 211 -11.90 -18.52 11.84
CA ASN A 211 -13.33 -18.60 12.08
C ASN A 211 -14.14 -17.82 11.04
N ASP A 212 -13.66 -16.65 10.63
CA ASP A 212 -14.27 -15.88 9.55
C ASP A 212 -14.30 -16.70 8.25
N THR A 213 -13.17 -17.36 7.92
CA THR A 213 -13.07 -18.28 6.78
C THR A 213 -14.07 -19.43 6.89
N ARG A 214 -14.17 -20.07 8.06
CA ARG A 214 -15.14 -21.14 8.32
C ARG A 214 -16.57 -20.67 8.10
N ASN A 215 -16.92 -19.49 8.61
CA ASN A 215 -18.26 -18.92 8.45
C ASN A 215 -18.61 -18.68 6.98
N VAL A 216 -17.67 -18.17 6.17
CA VAL A 216 -17.90 -18.00 4.73
C VAL A 216 -18.02 -19.36 4.02
N TYR A 217 -17.16 -20.32 4.36
CA TYR A 217 -17.21 -21.66 3.81
C TYR A 217 -18.53 -22.37 4.10
N GLU A 218 -18.99 -22.35 5.35
CA GLU A 218 -20.28 -22.92 5.75
C GLU A 218 -21.46 -22.19 5.12
N TRP A 219 -21.37 -20.87 4.92
CA TRP A 219 -22.37 -20.11 4.18
C TRP A 219 -22.46 -20.58 2.72
N ILE A 220 -21.33 -20.86 2.05
CA ILE A 220 -21.33 -21.42 0.68
C ILE A 220 -22.04 -22.78 0.68
N LEU A 221 -21.65 -23.69 1.57
CA LEU A 221 -22.27 -25.03 1.67
C LEU A 221 -23.77 -24.95 1.99
N GLY A 222 -24.19 -23.99 2.81
CA GLY A 222 -25.59 -23.75 3.16
C GLY A 222 -26.48 -23.34 1.98
N ASN A 223 -25.89 -22.94 0.85
CA ASN A 223 -26.59 -22.59 -0.39
C ASN A 223 -26.61 -23.74 -1.40
N ASN A 224 -26.78 -24.98 -0.91
CA ASN A 224 -26.86 -26.23 -1.71
C ASN A 224 -25.59 -26.53 -2.53
N VAL A 225 -24.42 -26.10 -2.06
CA VAL A 225 -23.13 -26.41 -2.68
C VAL A 225 -22.50 -27.62 -2.00
N THR A 226 -21.95 -28.53 -2.78
CA THR A 226 -21.14 -29.65 -2.28
C THR A 226 -19.66 -29.24 -2.17
N SER A 227 -18.95 -29.74 -1.15
CA SER A 227 -17.58 -29.31 -0.85
C SER A 227 -16.56 -29.67 -1.94
N ASP A 228 -16.83 -30.70 -2.75
CA ASP A 228 -16.01 -31.12 -3.89
C ASP A 228 -16.01 -30.12 -5.06
N ARG A 229 -16.84 -29.08 -5.00
CA ARG A 229 -16.80 -27.94 -5.94
C ARG A 229 -15.92 -26.79 -5.46
N ILE A 230 -15.44 -26.82 -4.22
CA ILE A 230 -14.78 -25.67 -3.60
C ILE A 230 -13.27 -25.83 -3.62
N ILE A 231 -12.58 -24.80 -4.13
CA ILE A 231 -11.14 -24.62 -4.05
C ILE A 231 -10.85 -23.46 -3.10
N ILE A 232 -9.96 -23.68 -2.14
CA ILE A 232 -9.48 -22.60 -1.26
C ILE A 232 -8.26 -21.95 -1.93
N TRP A 233 -8.28 -20.65 -2.17
CA TRP A 233 -7.13 -19.92 -2.69
C TRP A 233 -6.59 -18.94 -1.64
N GLY A 234 -5.44 -19.25 -1.05
CA GLY A 234 -4.77 -18.36 -0.10
C GLY A 234 -3.61 -17.61 -0.73
N HIS A 235 -3.53 -16.31 -0.49
CA HIS A 235 -2.40 -15.46 -0.89
C HIS A 235 -1.69 -14.87 0.33
N SER A 236 -0.36 -14.96 0.39
CA SER A 236 0.47 -14.35 1.43
C SER A 236 -0.02 -14.74 2.84
N LEU A 237 -0.40 -13.78 3.73
CA LEU A 237 -0.99 -14.09 5.05
C LEU A 237 -2.17 -15.08 4.96
N GLY A 238 -2.97 -15.00 3.89
CA GLY A 238 -4.09 -15.88 3.61
C GLY A 238 -3.69 -17.36 3.46
N THR A 239 -2.44 -17.68 3.12
CA THR A 239 -1.96 -19.08 3.11
C THR A 239 -1.87 -19.67 4.51
N GLY A 240 -1.49 -18.86 5.49
CA GLY A 240 -1.49 -19.23 6.90
C GLY A 240 -2.91 -19.51 7.39
N VAL A 241 -3.87 -18.67 6.98
CA VAL A 241 -5.30 -18.86 7.28
C VAL A 241 -5.83 -20.12 6.60
N ALA A 242 -5.54 -20.32 5.31
CA ALA A 242 -5.95 -21.48 4.52
C ALA A 242 -5.50 -22.79 5.16
N THR A 243 -4.19 -22.91 5.44
CA THR A 243 -3.61 -24.13 6.02
C THR A 243 -4.16 -24.45 7.41
N ARG A 244 -4.41 -23.42 8.22
CA ARG A 244 -5.08 -23.60 9.52
C ARG A 244 -6.53 -24.03 9.36
N PHE A 245 -7.31 -23.35 8.51
CA PHE A 245 -8.70 -23.73 8.23
C PHE A 245 -8.80 -25.18 7.76
N LEU A 246 -7.98 -25.59 6.79
CA LEU A 246 -7.94 -26.97 6.28
C LEU A 246 -7.56 -28.01 7.33
N SER A 247 -6.73 -27.63 8.31
CA SER A 247 -6.33 -28.51 9.41
C SER A 247 -7.44 -28.77 10.43
N GLU A 248 -8.40 -27.85 10.50
CA GLU A 248 -9.57 -27.90 11.39
C GLU A 248 -10.87 -28.25 10.64
N CYS A 249 -10.78 -28.50 9.33
CA CYS A 249 -11.94 -28.78 8.48
C CYS A 249 -12.39 -30.25 8.67
N PRO A 250 -13.68 -30.51 8.94
CA PRO A 250 -14.20 -31.87 9.05
C PRO A 250 -14.07 -32.65 7.73
N ASP A 251 -13.84 -33.97 7.83
CA ASP A 251 -13.64 -34.84 6.66
C ASP A 251 -14.88 -34.88 5.75
N GLU A 252 -16.09 -34.68 6.29
CA GLU A 252 -17.36 -34.76 5.54
C GLU A 252 -17.60 -33.59 4.60
N ILE A 253 -16.96 -32.44 4.86
CA ILE A 253 -17.14 -31.21 4.10
C ILE A 253 -15.80 -30.68 3.58
N TYR A 254 -14.85 -31.57 3.34
CA TYR A 254 -13.50 -31.19 2.94
C TYR A 254 -13.48 -30.60 1.50
N PRO A 255 -12.79 -29.48 1.24
CA PRO A 255 -12.71 -28.88 -0.09
C PRO A 255 -11.93 -29.76 -1.07
N PHE A 256 -12.16 -29.54 -2.37
CA PHE A 256 -11.52 -30.30 -3.44
C PHE A 256 -10.00 -30.18 -3.44
N ALA A 257 -9.50 -28.96 -3.35
CA ALA A 257 -8.07 -28.63 -3.36
C ALA A 257 -7.82 -27.27 -2.71
N ALA A 258 -6.55 -26.95 -2.48
CA ALA A 258 -6.16 -25.60 -2.09
C ALA A 258 -4.95 -25.08 -2.88
N VAL A 259 -5.03 -23.82 -3.27
CA VAL A 259 -3.93 -23.06 -3.88
C VAL A 259 -3.27 -22.21 -2.79
N ILE A 260 -1.95 -22.33 -2.71
CA ILE A 260 -1.10 -21.65 -1.74
C ILE A 260 -0.16 -20.74 -2.53
N GLU A 261 -0.55 -19.48 -2.70
CA GLU A 261 0.17 -18.48 -3.49
C GLU A 261 1.07 -17.62 -2.59
N SER A 262 2.36 -17.57 -2.91
CA SER A 262 3.38 -16.80 -2.17
C SER A 262 3.39 -17.12 -0.67
N GLY A 263 3.23 -18.41 -0.37
CA GLY A 263 3.05 -18.92 0.99
C GLY A 263 4.35 -19.08 1.79
N PHE A 264 4.19 -19.31 3.10
CA PHE A 264 5.31 -19.46 4.03
C PHE A 264 5.16 -20.68 4.94
N THR A 265 6.28 -21.16 5.50
CA THR A 265 6.31 -22.27 6.47
C THR A 265 5.69 -21.89 7.81
N SER A 266 6.08 -20.73 8.33
CA SER A 266 5.50 -20.07 9.50
C SER A 266 5.73 -18.56 9.44
N ILE A 267 4.89 -17.79 10.14
CA ILE A 267 5.04 -16.33 10.25
C ILE A 267 6.36 -15.97 10.92
N VAL A 268 6.86 -16.84 11.81
CA VAL A 268 8.15 -16.70 12.47
C VAL A 268 9.28 -16.72 11.44
N GLU A 269 9.34 -17.76 10.60
CA GLU A 269 10.36 -17.86 9.53
C GLU A 269 10.21 -16.74 8.47
N ALA A 270 8.99 -16.37 8.13
CA ALA A 270 8.72 -15.24 7.23
C ALA A 270 9.24 -13.91 7.80
N SER A 271 9.09 -13.68 9.11
CA SER A 271 9.50 -12.42 9.75
C SER A 271 11.01 -12.13 9.66
N HIS A 272 11.86 -13.17 9.60
CA HIS A 272 13.31 -12.99 9.43
C HIS A 272 13.69 -12.43 8.05
N HIS A 273 12.84 -12.67 7.04
CA HIS A 273 13.07 -12.26 5.67
C HIS A 273 12.30 -10.99 5.29
N TYR A 274 11.26 -10.65 6.07
CA TYR A 274 10.39 -9.53 5.81
C TYR A 274 11.16 -8.19 5.77
N PRO A 275 11.09 -7.39 4.68
CA PRO A 275 11.99 -6.26 4.46
C PRO A 275 12.09 -5.25 5.62
N LEU A 276 10.96 -4.85 6.20
CA LEU A 276 10.95 -3.87 7.29
C LEU A 276 11.58 -4.40 8.58
N ILE A 277 11.35 -5.68 8.89
CA ILE A 277 11.87 -6.33 10.08
C ILE A 277 13.35 -6.66 9.89
N ARG A 278 13.75 -7.04 8.68
CA ARG A 278 15.14 -7.34 8.30
C ARG A 278 16.08 -6.16 8.50
N LEU A 279 15.60 -4.91 8.45
CA LEU A 279 16.38 -3.72 8.81
C LEU A 279 16.90 -3.76 10.26
N PHE A 280 16.25 -4.52 11.14
CA PHE A 280 16.62 -4.67 12.55
C PHE A 280 17.40 -5.96 12.84
N SER A 281 17.62 -6.84 11.85
CA SER A 281 18.16 -8.20 12.07
C SER A 281 19.61 -8.21 12.60
N PHE A 282 20.36 -7.13 12.40
CA PHE A 282 21.72 -7.00 12.91
C PHE A 282 21.78 -6.66 14.42
N LEU A 283 20.65 -6.31 15.05
CA LEU A 283 20.61 -5.94 16.46
C LEU A 283 20.69 -7.18 17.36
N PRO A 284 21.47 -7.14 18.46
CA PRO A 284 21.61 -8.30 19.34
C PRO A 284 20.31 -8.70 20.08
N TYR A 285 19.33 -7.80 20.15
CA TYR A 285 18.00 -8.03 20.74
C TYR A 285 16.91 -8.19 19.68
N PHE A 286 17.27 -8.43 18.42
CA PHE A 286 16.31 -8.65 17.33
C PHE A 286 15.32 -9.79 17.64
N GLU A 287 15.85 -10.98 17.95
CA GLU A 287 15.06 -12.17 18.31
C GLU A 287 14.09 -11.85 19.46
N TYR A 288 14.63 -11.24 20.51
CA TYR A 288 13.89 -10.85 21.70
C TYR A 288 12.77 -9.84 21.39
N CYS A 289 13.01 -8.85 20.53
CA CYS A 289 12.03 -7.79 20.28
C CYS A 289 10.99 -8.13 19.21
N PHE A 290 11.36 -8.86 18.16
CA PHE A 290 10.53 -9.05 16.97
C PHE A 290 10.05 -10.50 16.78
N VAL A 291 10.86 -11.50 17.16
CA VAL A 291 10.58 -12.91 16.85
C VAL A 291 9.89 -13.62 18.02
N GLU A 292 10.43 -13.50 19.24
CA GLU A 292 9.85 -14.08 20.46
C GLU A 292 8.36 -13.75 20.65
N PRO A 293 7.88 -12.50 20.40
CA PRO A 293 6.45 -12.21 20.52
C PRO A 293 5.58 -13.00 19.55
N LEU A 294 6.07 -13.28 18.34
CA LEU A 294 5.34 -14.08 17.34
C LEU A 294 5.32 -15.57 17.73
N VAL A 295 6.43 -16.07 18.28
CA VAL A 295 6.54 -17.46 18.76
C VAL A 295 5.60 -17.73 19.93
N ASN A 296 5.61 -16.85 20.93
CA ASN A 296 4.94 -17.06 22.21
C ASN A 296 3.46 -16.65 22.22
N ASN A 297 2.97 -16.05 21.14
CA ASN A 297 1.59 -15.58 21.05
C ASN A 297 0.76 -16.37 20.02
N PRO A 298 -0.12 -17.27 20.47
CA PRO A 298 -0.93 -18.08 19.56
C PRO A 298 -1.92 -17.26 18.72
N GLU A 299 -2.29 -16.05 19.18
CA GLU A 299 -3.16 -15.13 18.43
C GLU A 299 -2.51 -14.55 17.17
N LEU A 300 -1.17 -14.63 17.07
CA LEU A 300 -0.37 -14.08 15.97
C LEU A 300 0.37 -15.16 15.18
N ASN A 301 0.45 -16.36 15.71
CA ASN A 301 1.30 -17.41 15.18
C ASN A 301 0.58 -18.21 14.09
N PHE A 302 0.92 -17.96 12.83
CA PHE A 302 0.59 -18.84 11.72
C PHE A 302 1.73 -19.82 11.49
N ASN A 303 1.49 -21.11 11.74
CA ASN A 303 2.45 -22.17 11.49
C ASN A 303 1.85 -23.20 10.53
N SER A 304 2.06 -22.97 9.23
CA SER A 304 1.52 -23.82 8.16
C SER A 304 2.10 -25.22 8.19
N THR A 305 3.41 -25.35 8.45
CA THR A 305 4.09 -26.66 8.45
C THR A 305 3.61 -27.60 9.55
N ALA A 306 3.24 -27.06 10.71
CA ALA A 306 2.67 -27.85 11.80
C ALA A 306 1.30 -28.46 11.45
N GLN A 307 0.60 -27.90 10.45
CA GLN A 307 -0.73 -28.34 10.04
C GLN A 307 -0.73 -29.35 8.88
N LEU A 308 0.39 -29.50 8.15
CA LEU A 308 0.42 -30.27 6.91
C LEU A 308 0.02 -31.75 7.08
N SER A 309 0.28 -32.36 8.25
CA SER A 309 -0.02 -33.76 8.49
C SER A 309 -1.52 -34.06 8.62
N THR A 310 -2.35 -33.04 8.89
CA THR A 310 -3.81 -33.19 9.01
C THR A 310 -4.54 -32.80 7.72
N ILE A 311 -3.88 -32.06 6.81
CA ILE A 311 -4.48 -31.62 5.55
C ILE A 311 -4.74 -32.82 4.62
N ARG A 312 -5.99 -32.92 4.13
CA ARG A 312 -6.49 -34.05 3.34
C ARG A 312 -6.76 -33.76 1.87
N CYS A 313 -6.66 -32.51 1.44
CA CYS A 313 -6.78 -32.11 0.03
C CYS A 313 -5.39 -31.85 -0.58
N PRO A 314 -5.23 -32.06 -1.90
CA PRO A 314 -4.00 -31.70 -2.60
C PRO A 314 -3.75 -30.19 -2.54
N LEU A 315 -2.47 -29.83 -2.46
CA LEU A 315 -2.03 -28.44 -2.49
C LEU A 315 -1.37 -28.11 -3.83
N LEU A 316 -1.74 -27.00 -4.45
CA LEU A 316 -0.97 -26.37 -5.51
C LEU A 316 -0.24 -25.17 -4.91
N ILE A 317 1.09 -25.26 -4.79
CA ILE A 317 1.91 -24.19 -4.23
C ILE A 317 2.53 -23.40 -5.39
N LEU A 318 2.27 -22.10 -5.41
CA LEU A 318 2.71 -21.15 -6.42
C LEU A 318 3.68 -20.15 -5.78
N HIS A 319 4.89 -19.99 -6.32
CA HIS A 319 5.86 -19.03 -5.76
C HIS A 319 6.81 -18.47 -6.81
N ALA A 320 6.96 -17.15 -6.85
CA ALA A 320 7.94 -16.50 -7.71
C ALA A 320 9.33 -16.41 -7.05
N GLU A 321 10.39 -16.64 -7.82
CA GLU A 321 11.77 -16.63 -7.34
C GLU A 321 12.25 -15.21 -6.94
N ASP A 322 11.62 -14.16 -7.47
CA ASP A 322 11.88 -12.75 -7.19
C ASP A 322 10.99 -12.18 -6.06
N ASP A 323 10.27 -13.01 -5.31
CA ASP A 323 9.49 -12.57 -4.16
C ASP A 323 10.41 -12.07 -3.02
N VAL A 324 10.46 -10.74 -2.87
CA VAL A 324 11.23 -10.03 -1.83
C VAL A 324 10.47 -9.86 -0.51
N ILE A 325 9.17 -10.18 -0.48
CA ILE A 325 8.32 -10.03 0.70
C ILE A 325 8.31 -11.34 1.49
N VAL A 326 8.01 -12.45 0.82
CA VAL A 326 8.06 -13.81 1.35
C VAL A 326 9.07 -14.60 0.52
N SER A 327 10.21 -14.93 1.11
CA SER A 327 11.29 -15.64 0.41
C SER A 327 10.79 -16.92 -0.27
N PHE A 328 11.12 -17.10 -1.55
CA PHE A 328 10.87 -18.31 -2.34
C PHE A 328 11.31 -19.61 -1.63
N ASP A 329 12.38 -19.55 -0.83
CA ASP A 329 12.85 -20.69 -0.05
C ASP A 329 11.79 -21.23 0.92
N LEU A 330 10.92 -20.36 1.44
CA LEU A 330 9.85 -20.75 2.36
C LEU A 330 8.75 -21.52 1.62
N GLY A 331 8.36 -21.10 0.42
CA GLY A 331 7.39 -21.84 -0.41
C GLY A 331 7.92 -23.20 -0.83
N ARG A 332 9.18 -23.25 -1.28
CA ARG A 332 9.85 -24.53 -1.62
C ARG A 332 9.92 -25.46 -0.42
N LYS A 333 10.35 -24.96 0.74
CA LYS A 333 10.41 -25.74 1.98
C LYS A 333 9.02 -26.22 2.43
N LEU A 334 7.99 -25.38 2.29
CA LEU A 334 6.61 -25.76 2.57
C LEU A 334 6.14 -26.92 1.69
N TYR A 335 6.45 -26.89 0.38
CA TYR A 335 6.16 -27.99 -0.54
C TYR A 335 6.88 -29.28 -0.16
N GLU A 336 8.19 -29.23 0.10
CA GLU A 336 8.96 -30.40 0.50
C GLU A 336 8.38 -31.03 1.78
N GLN A 337 8.00 -30.21 2.76
CA GLN A 337 7.34 -30.69 3.97
C GLN A 337 5.94 -31.23 3.70
N ALA A 338 5.18 -30.64 2.76
CA ALA A 338 3.87 -31.16 2.38
C ALA A 338 3.99 -32.56 1.75
N LYS A 339 4.96 -32.76 0.85
CA LYS A 339 5.26 -34.07 0.25
C LYS A 339 5.61 -35.14 1.30
N MET A 340 6.30 -34.74 2.38
CA MET A 340 6.73 -35.63 3.45
C MET A 340 5.65 -35.93 4.50
N LEU A 341 4.86 -34.92 4.88
CA LEU A 341 3.97 -34.97 6.05
C LEU A 341 2.52 -35.29 5.69
N GLN A 342 2.04 -34.92 4.51
CA GLN A 342 0.67 -35.25 4.08
C GLN A 342 0.49 -36.76 3.87
N PRO A 343 -0.75 -37.28 3.96
CA PRO A 343 -1.08 -38.64 3.54
C PRO A 343 -0.62 -38.90 2.09
N LYS A 344 -0.06 -40.09 1.80
CA LYS A 344 0.57 -40.38 0.50
C LYS A 344 -0.33 -40.13 -0.71
N ASN A 345 -1.59 -40.54 -0.64
CA ASN A 345 -2.57 -40.34 -1.71
C ASN A 345 -2.86 -38.86 -2.01
N VAL A 346 -2.68 -38.00 -1.00
CA VAL A 346 -2.83 -36.54 -1.11
C VAL A 346 -1.52 -35.93 -1.60
N SER A 347 -0.41 -36.33 -0.96
CA SER A 347 0.90 -35.77 -1.23
C SER A 347 1.36 -36.08 -2.66
N GLU A 348 0.97 -37.21 -3.26
CA GLU A 348 1.21 -37.53 -4.68
C GLU A 348 0.59 -36.51 -5.65
N GLN A 349 -0.54 -35.92 -5.29
CA GLN A 349 -1.27 -34.92 -6.08
C GLN A 349 -0.85 -33.48 -5.76
N THR A 350 -0.16 -33.25 -4.64
CA THR A 350 0.41 -31.94 -4.28
C THR A 350 1.53 -31.55 -5.24
N GLN A 351 1.47 -30.33 -5.75
CA GLN A 351 2.35 -29.77 -6.78
C GLN A 351 2.99 -28.45 -6.33
N PHE A 352 4.14 -28.13 -6.95
CA PHE A 352 4.85 -26.87 -6.77
C PHE A 352 5.18 -26.29 -8.14
N VAL A 353 4.75 -25.06 -8.37
CA VAL A 353 5.07 -24.28 -9.57
C VAL A 353 5.90 -23.09 -9.13
N SER A 354 7.15 -23.08 -9.58
CA SER A 354 8.07 -21.95 -9.41
C SER A 354 8.02 -21.04 -10.62
N TYR A 355 7.97 -19.73 -10.40
CA TYR A 355 8.07 -18.74 -11.45
C TYR A 355 9.47 -18.11 -11.47
N PRO A 356 10.27 -18.32 -12.53
CA PRO A 356 11.59 -17.73 -12.67
C PRO A 356 11.61 -16.21 -12.46
N ALA A 357 12.64 -15.72 -11.77
CA ALA A 357 12.78 -14.30 -11.42
C ALA A 357 12.74 -13.33 -12.63
N GLN A 358 13.06 -13.82 -13.82
CA GLN A 358 13.04 -13.03 -15.06
C GLN A 358 11.64 -12.56 -15.47
N TYR A 359 10.57 -13.20 -14.99
CA TYR A 359 9.20 -12.82 -15.30
C TYR A 359 8.70 -11.62 -14.48
N GLY A 360 9.36 -11.29 -13.36
CA GLY A 360 9.04 -10.10 -12.59
C GLY A 360 7.68 -10.17 -11.85
N TYR A 361 7.18 -11.37 -11.55
CA TYR A 361 5.89 -11.56 -10.88
C TYR A 361 5.94 -11.22 -9.39
N GLY A 362 7.10 -11.35 -8.75
CA GLY A 362 7.30 -11.01 -7.35
C GLY A 362 6.24 -11.63 -6.42
N HIS A 363 5.77 -10.85 -5.45
CA HIS A 363 4.91 -11.36 -4.38
C HIS A 363 3.43 -11.54 -4.78
N GLN A 364 2.95 -10.80 -5.77
CA GLN A 364 1.50 -10.60 -5.99
C GLN A 364 1.06 -10.58 -7.46
N ASP A 365 1.99 -10.71 -8.42
CA ASP A 365 1.68 -10.60 -9.84
C ASP A 365 1.75 -11.95 -10.58
N ILE A 366 1.62 -13.08 -9.87
CA ILE A 366 1.54 -14.42 -10.48
C ILE A 366 0.30 -14.56 -11.38
N TYR A 367 -0.77 -13.81 -11.13
CA TYR A 367 -1.95 -13.77 -12.02
C TYR A 367 -1.62 -13.30 -13.45
N ARG A 368 -0.47 -12.66 -13.67
CA ARG A 368 -0.01 -12.26 -15.01
C ARG A 368 0.55 -13.42 -15.82
N ASP A 369 0.78 -14.56 -15.19
CA ASP A 369 1.24 -15.74 -15.91
C ASP A 369 0.16 -16.20 -16.89
N PRO A 370 0.44 -16.21 -18.20
CA PRO A 370 -0.53 -16.69 -19.17
C PRO A 370 -0.93 -18.13 -18.81
N ASP A 371 0.05 -19.00 -18.57
CA ASP A 371 -0.21 -20.43 -18.38
C ASP A 371 -0.81 -20.82 -17.02
N LEU A 372 -1.13 -19.84 -16.15
CA LEU A 372 -1.67 -20.10 -14.81
C LEU A 372 -2.89 -21.03 -14.81
N LEU A 373 -3.71 -20.96 -15.87
CA LEU A 373 -4.94 -21.75 -16.04
C LEU A 373 -4.86 -22.78 -17.20
N GLY A 374 -3.68 -22.97 -17.82
CA GLY A 374 -3.36 -24.13 -18.66
C GLY A 374 -3.85 -24.16 -20.13
N GLY A 375 -3.60 -23.12 -20.94
CA GLY A 375 -3.83 -23.19 -22.40
C GLY A 375 -3.04 -22.18 -23.23
N ASP A 376 -2.66 -22.53 -24.47
CA ASP A 376 -1.91 -21.68 -25.42
C ASP A 376 -2.62 -20.34 -25.70
N PHE A 377 -1.89 -19.22 -25.55
CA PHE A 377 -2.42 -17.85 -25.70
C PHE A 377 -2.14 -17.24 -27.07
N GLU A 378 -3.20 -17.09 -27.87
CA GLU A 378 -3.42 -15.88 -28.67
C GLU A 378 -4.62 -15.17 -28.01
N ASP A 379 -4.50 -13.86 -27.78
CA ASP A 379 -5.49 -12.99 -27.10
C ASP A 379 -5.45 -12.98 -25.55
N ALA A 380 -4.29 -12.60 -25.00
CA ALA A 380 -4.29 -11.84 -23.75
C ALA A 380 -4.89 -10.46 -24.05
N VAL A 381 -6.04 -10.17 -23.45
CA VAL A 381 -6.62 -8.83 -23.42
C VAL A 381 -5.59 -7.93 -22.75
N ASP A 382 -5.16 -6.88 -23.44
CA ASP A 382 -4.15 -5.93 -22.98
C ASP A 382 -4.45 -5.51 -21.53
N ALA A 383 -3.54 -5.87 -20.62
CA ALA A 383 -3.56 -5.48 -19.22
C ALA A 383 -3.25 -3.98 -19.01
N ASP A 384 -3.34 -3.18 -20.08
CA ASP A 384 -2.97 -1.76 -20.13
C ASP A 384 -4.15 -0.81 -19.80
N ASP A 385 -5.36 -1.33 -19.52
CA ASP A 385 -6.56 -0.48 -19.28
C ASP A 385 -7.02 -0.40 -17.81
N ILE A 386 -6.13 -0.66 -16.85
CA ILE A 386 -6.43 -0.37 -15.44
C ILE A 386 -5.35 0.56 -14.93
N GLY A 387 -5.66 1.86 -14.99
CA GLY A 387 -4.82 2.93 -14.48
C GLY A 387 -4.38 2.65 -13.04
N ASP A 388 -3.07 2.52 -12.88
CA ASP A 388 -2.38 2.47 -11.61
C ASP A 388 -2.57 3.82 -10.88
N GLU A 389 -3.51 3.88 -9.94
CA GLU A 389 -3.55 4.97 -8.97
C GLU A 389 -3.32 4.44 -7.55
N ALA A 390 -2.05 4.53 -7.13
CA ALA A 390 -1.65 4.42 -5.74
C ALA A 390 -1.45 5.82 -5.12
N VAL A 391 -2.34 6.12 -4.15
CA VAL A 391 -2.05 6.68 -2.83
C VAL A 391 -1.84 8.22 -2.68
N ASP A 392 -2.78 8.77 -1.92
CA ASP A 392 -2.75 9.81 -0.88
C ASP A 392 -2.82 11.32 -1.15
N GLU A 393 -3.86 11.85 -0.48
CA GLU A 393 -3.99 12.98 0.43
C GLU A 393 -4.17 14.43 -0.07
N GLU A 394 -5.39 14.87 0.28
CA GLU A 394 -5.91 16.19 0.60
C GLU A 394 -6.23 17.15 -0.54
N ASN A 395 -7.51 17.06 -0.93
CA ASN A 395 -8.34 18.05 -1.62
C ASN A 395 -8.18 18.16 -3.14
N VAL A 396 -7.41 17.28 -3.78
CA VAL A 396 -7.26 17.30 -5.24
C VAL A 396 -7.33 15.90 -5.87
N GLU A 397 -8.32 15.65 -6.72
CA GLU A 397 -8.49 14.42 -7.54
C GLU A 397 -8.14 14.74 -9.01
N PHE A 398 -7.55 13.80 -9.76
CA PHE A 398 -7.22 13.98 -11.17
C PHE A 398 -8.13 13.12 -12.04
N LEU A 399 -8.79 13.72 -13.02
CA LEU A 399 -9.71 12.99 -13.89
C LEU A 399 -9.26 13.01 -15.36
N PRO A 400 -9.54 11.96 -16.13
CA PRO A 400 -9.50 12.01 -17.58
C PRO A 400 -10.45 13.11 -18.11
N SER A 401 -10.06 13.75 -19.21
CA SER A 401 -10.79 14.89 -19.78
C SER A 401 -12.26 14.58 -20.13
N ASP A 402 -12.60 13.30 -20.32
CA ASP A 402 -13.90 12.83 -20.78
C ASP A 402 -14.93 12.61 -19.65
N GLN A 403 -14.55 12.77 -18.38
CA GLN A 403 -15.40 12.47 -17.21
C GLN A 403 -16.14 13.69 -16.60
N MET A 404 -16.61 14.64 -17.41
CA MET A 404 -17.38 15.79 -16.91
C MET A 404 -18.86 15.43 -16.60
N GLN A 405 -19.25 15.32 -15.32
CA GLN A 405 -20.65 15.21 -14.85
C GLN A 405 -20.84 15.86 -13.45
N GLN A 406 -22.03 15.97 -12.87
CA GLN A 406 -23.13 16.92 -13.14
C GLN A 406 -23.36 17.85 -11.91
N LYS A 407 -22.37 17.98 -11.01
CA LYS A 407 -22.46 18.75 -9.75
C LYS A 407 -21.51 19.96 -9.71
N GLN A 408 -21.32 20.59 -10.87
CA GLN A 408 -20.41 21.72 -11.05
C GLN A 408 -20.97 22.99 -10.42
N ASN A 409 -20.19 23.66 -9.55
CA ASN A 409 -20.49 25.03 -9.17
C ASN A 409 -20.37 25.94 -10.41
N ALA A 410 -21.46 26.60 -10.81
CA ALA A 410 -21.50 27.47 -12.01
C ALA A 410 -20.54 28.67 -11.93
N LYS A 411 -19.89 28.90 -10.78
CA LYS A 411 -18.90 29.95 -10.56
C LYS A 411 -17.75 29.41 -9.71
N LYS A 412 -16.57 29.24 -10.35
CA LYS A 412 -15.31 28.84 -9.69
C LYS A 412 -14.92 29.92 -8.65
N ILE A 413 -14.68 29.50 -7.41
CA ILE A 413 -14.24 30.32 -6.27
C ILE A 413 -12.76 30.11 -5.94
N THR A 414 -12.15 28.98 -6.32
CA THR A 414 -10.71 28.75 -6.10
C THR A 414 -9.85 29.55 -7.09
N THR A 415 -8.58 29.78 -6.76
CA THR A 415 -7.68 30.63 -7.58
C THR A 415 -7.30 29.94 -8.89
N PRO A 416 -7.22 30.63 -10.03
CA PRO A 416 -6.80 30.01 -11.29
C PRO A 416 -5.31 29.64 -11.35
N TYR A 417 -4.53 29.86 -10.29
CA TYR A 417 -3.11 29.50 -10.27
C TYR A 417 -2.93 28.01 -9.94
N MET A 418 -2.06 27.35 -10.71
CA MET A 418 -1.60 26.00 -10.40
C MET A 418 -0.61 26.07 -9.23
N THR A 419 -0.87 25.31 -8.17
CA THR A 419 0.03 25.22 -7.03
C THR A 419 1.27 24.40 -7.38
N LYS A 420 2.36 24.60 -6.65
CA LYS A 420 3.58 23.78 -6.80
C LYS A 420 3.34 22.28 -6.55
N TYR A 421 2.32 21.94 -5.75
CA TYR A 421 1.95 20.56 -5.43
C TYR A 421 1.14 19.92 -6.57
N GLU A 422 0.15 20.64 -7.08
CA GLU A 422 -0.59 20.25 -8.29
C GLU A 422 0.36 20.08 -9.47
N ARG A 423 1.29 21.02 -9.67
CA ARG A 423 2.32 20.94 -10.73
C ARG A 423 3.19 19.68 -10.59
N ALA A 424 3.68 19.39 -9.39
CA ALA A 424 4.51 18.21 -9.14
C ALA A 424 3.74 16.91 -9.43
N ARG A 425 2.46 16.86 -9.03
CA ARG A 425 1.61 15.68 -9.22
C ARG A 425 1.21 15.48 -10.68
N VAL A 426 0.79 16.54 -11.37
CA VAL A 426 0.51 16.51 -12.82
C VAL A 426 1.71 16.00 -13.61
N LEU A 427 2.92 16.49 -13.30
CA LEU A 427 4.13 16.04 -13.97
C LEU A 427 4.47 14.58 -13.63
N GLY A 428 4.30 14.16 -12.38
CA GLY A 428 4.54 12.77 -11.96
C GLY A 428 3.58 11.78 -12.62
N THR A 429 2.27 12.04 -12.53
CA THR A 429 1.22 11.23 -13.17
C THR A 429 1.42 11.17 -14.68
N ARG A 430 1.70 12.32 -15.32
CA ARG A 430 1.87 12.33 -16.77
C ARG A 430 3.15 11.66 -17.24
N ALA A 431 4.26 11.81 -16.51
CA ALA A 431 5.49 11.09 -16.80
C ALA A 431 5.32 9.57 -16.68
N LEU A 432 4.54 9.11 -15.68
CA LEU A 432 4.18 7.70 -15.52
C LEU A 432 3.35 7.20 -16.70
N GLN A 433 2.31 7.95 -17.10
CA GLN A 433 1.50 7.61 -18.28
C GLN A 433 2.37 7.49 -19.55
N ILE A 434 3.29 8.43 -19.78
CA ILE A 434 4.20 8.38 -20.93
C ILE A 434 5.14 7.17 -20.85
N ALA A 435 5.63 6.83 -19.66
CA ALA A 435 6.44 5.62 -19.45
C ALA A 435 5.65 4.33 -19.72
N MET A 436 4.33 4.34 -19.49
CA MET A 436 3.37 3.30 -19.84
C MET A 436 2.87 3.43 -21.29
N CYS A 437 3.65 4.07 -22.17
CA CYS A 437 3.36 4.22 -23.60
C CYS A 437 2.07 5.03 -23.94
N ALA A 438 1.58 5.88 -23.05
CA ALA A 438 0.45 6.75 -23.35
C ALA A 438 0.77 7.73 -24.50
N PRO A 439 -0.23 8.11 -25.34
CA PRO A 439 -0.02 9.00 -26.48
C PRO A 439 0.58 10.35 -26.06
N ILE A 440 1.63 10.78 -26.75
CA ILE A 440 2.29 12.07 -26.50
C ILE A 440 1.55 13.18 -27.25
N MET A 441 1.28 14.29 -26.55
CA MET A 441 0.43 15.38 -27.03
C MET A 441 1.20 16.54 -27.69
N VAL A 442 2.54 16.47 -27.71
CA VAL A 442 3.46 17.46 -28.29
C VAL A 442 4.44 16.82 -29.27
N GLU A 443 5.00 17.60 -30.19
CA GLU A 443 6.06 17.13 -31.07
C GLU A 443 7.38 16.98 -30.29
N LEU A 444 8.03 15.83 -30.46
CA LEU A 444 9.34 15.55 -29.85
C LEU A 444 10.47 16.13 -30.71
N GLU A 445 11.40 16.83 -30.08
CA GLU A 445 12.62 17.40 -30.65
C GLU A 445 13.86 16.62 -30.16
N GLY A 446 13.69 15.32 -29.88
CA GLY A 446 14.73 14.42 -29.39
C GLY A 446 14.69 14.12 -27.90
N GLU A 447 13.66 14.57 -27.18
CA GLU A 447 13.42 14.17 -25.78
C GLU A 447 13.02 12.68 -25.72
N THR A 448 13.72 11.90 -24.90
CA THR A 448 13.42 10.48 -24.65
C THR A 448 12.98 10.19 -23.21
N ASP A 449 13.20 11.16 -22.30
CA ASP A 449 12.86 11.01 -20.89
C ASP A 449 11.38 11.38 -20.64
N PRO A 450 10.57 10.48 -20.07
CA PRO A 450 9.13 10.71 -19.85
C PRO A 450 8.82 11.98 -19.06
N LEU A 451 9.67 12.33 -18.08
CA LEU A 451 9.48 13.55 -17.28
C LEU A 451 9.77 14.82 -18.10
N GLN A 452 10.80 14.81 -18.94
CA GLN A 452 11.06 15.92 -19.87
C GLN A 452 9.91 16.12 -20.85
N ILE A 453 9.32 15.04 -21.36
CA ILE A 453 8.17 15.09 -22.26
C ILE A 453 6.94 15.64 -21.52
N ALA A 454 6.65 15.16 -20.32
CA ALA A 454 5.57 15.69 -19.48
C ALA A 454 5.75 17.18 -19.15
N MET A 455 6.98 17.64 -18.90
CA MET A 455 7.28 19.06 -18.70
C MET A 455 6.99 19.91 -19.96
N LYS A 456 7.30 19.37 -21.14
CA LYS A 456 7.00 20.03 -22.43
C LYS A 456 5.49 20.12 -22.66
N GLU A 457 4.76 19.03 -22.43
CA GLU A 457 3.30 19.01 -22.52
C GLU A 457 2.63 19.96 -21.53
N LEU A 458 3.14 20.06 -20.30
CA LEU A 458 2.61 21.00 -19.30
C LEU A 458 2.84 22.45 -19.73
N LYS A 459 4.03 22.76 -20.27
CA LYS A 459 4.38 24.10 -20.76
C LYS A 459 3.48 24.53 -21.92
N GLU A 460 3.12 23.60 -22.79
CA GLU A 460 2.17 23.82 -23.89
C GLU A 460 0.70 23.71 -23.47
N ARG A 461 0.42 23.35 -22.21
CA ARG A 461 -0.92 23.11 -21.65
C ARG A 461 -1.72 22.04 -22.42
N LYS A 462 -1.04 21.00 -22.88
CA LYS A 462 -1.62 19.90 -23.66
C LYS A 462 -1.77 18.60 -22.87
N ILE A 463 -1.52 18.62 -21.57
CA ILE A 463 -1.73 17.45 -20.70
C ILE A 463 -3.24 17.19 -20.58
N PRO A 464 -3.73 15.98 -20.93
CA PRO A 464 -5.16 15.66 -20.97
C PRO A 464 -5.71 15.25 -19.58
N LEU A 465 -5.36 16.01 -18.54
CA LEU A 465 -5.78 15.79 -17.15
C LEU A 465 -6.66 16.95 -16.67
N ILE A 466 -7.58 16.66 -15.76
CA ILE A 466 -8.39 17.65 -15.04
C ILE A 466 -7.97 17.62 -13.57
N ILE A 467 -7.86 18.80 -12.95
CA ILE A 467 -7.62 18.97 -11.52
C ILE A 467 -8.97 19.26 -10.83
N ARG A 468 -9.48 18.32 -10.04
CA ARG A 468 -10.66 18.52 -9.20
C ARG A 468 -10.26 19.01 -7.83
N ARG A 469 -10.71 20.20 -7.42
CA ARG A 469 -10.48 20.77 -6.09
C ARG A 469 -11.70 20.65 -5.21
N PHE A 470 -11.57 20.07 -4.02
CA PHE A 470 -12.67 19.96 -3.06
C PHE A 470 -12.79 21.20 -2.17
N LEU A 471 -14.02 21.62 -1.92
CA LEU A 471 -14.40 22.72 -1.04
C LEU A 471 -14.82 22.19 0.34
N PRO A 472 -14.75 23.01 1.41
CA PRO A 472 -15.07 22.57 2.79
C PRO A 472 -16.50 22.06 3.00
N ASP A 473 -17.42 22.37 2.09
CA ASP A 473 -18.81 21.92 2.10
C ASP A 473 -19.02 20.59 1.35
N GLY A 474 -17.93 19.98 0.85
CA GLY A 474 -17.96 18.74 0.07
C GLY A 474 -18.32 18.94 -1.41
N SER A 475 -18.52 20.18 -1.87
CA SER A 475 -18.60 20.47 -3.30
C SER A 475 -17.20 20.50 -3.93
N TYR A 476 -17.10 20.50 -5.26
CA TYR A 476 -15.82 20.48 -5.96
C TYR A 476 -15.80 21.37 -7.20
N GLU A 477 -14.59 21.71 -7.65
CA GLU A 477 -14.30 22.48 -8.86
C GLU A 477 -13.32 21.74 -9.75
N ASP A 478 -13.75 21.47 -10.99
CA ASP A 478 -12.90 20.85 -12.00
C ASP A 478 -12.19 21.95 -12.83
N TRP A 479 -10.87 21.84 -12.93
CA TRP A 479 -9.98 22.74 -13.66
C TRP A 479 -9.19 21.98 -14.71
N GLY A 480 -9.42 22.30 -15.98
CA GLY A 480 -8.52 21.86 -17.05
C GLY A 480 -7.13 22.47 -16.89
N ILE A 481 -6.08 21.75 -17.30
CA ILE A 481 -4.71 22.27 -17.29
C ILE A 481 -4.56 23.51 -18.17
N ASP A 482 -5.34 23.60 -19.25
CA ASP A 482 -5.45 24.75 -20.15
C ASP A 482 -6.04 26.00 -19.49
N GLU A 483 -6.94 25.80 -18.53
CA GLU A 483 -7.60 26.86 -17.75
C GLU A 483 -6.72 27.43 -16.61
N LEU A 484 -5.66 26.72 -16.22
CA LEU A 484 -4.80 27.11 -15.11
C LEU A 484 -3.65 28.04 -15.54
N ILE A 485 -3.33 28.99 -14.66
CA ILE A 485 -2.16 29.86 -14.76
C ILE A 485 -0.97 29.13 -14.14
N ILE A 486 -0.06 28.70 -15.00
CA ILE A 486 1.20 28.04 -14.63
C ILE A 486 2.24 29.14 -14.45
N THR A 487 2.80 29.25 -13.24
CA THR A 487 3.94 30.13 -12.96
C THR A 487 5.22 29.33 -13.13
N ASP A 488 6.17 29.85 -13.92
CA ASP A 488 7.45 29.20 -14.22
C ASP A 488 8.29 28.88 -12.98
#